data_AF-A0A7Z6TC54-F1
#
_entry.id   AF-A0A7Z6TC54-F1
#
_cell.length_a   1.000
_cell.length_b   1.000
_cell.length_c   1.000
_cell.angle_alpha   90.00
_cell.angle_beta   90.00
_cell.angle_gamma   90.00
#
_symmetry.space_group_name_H-M   'P 1'
#
loop_
_entity.id
_entity.type
_entity.pdbx_description
1 polymer ?
#
loop_
_entity_poly.entity_id
_entity_poly.type
_entity_poly.pdbx_seq_one_letter_code
_entity_poly.pdbx_strand_id
1 'polypeptide(L)'
;MSVEARFRADGLLEPDGRVRTTVAYDYGRAVNLARWGLSARYCAPAEAEQAIVYAGALSKSAYRSWEEFSASYALGRVLRFDGESYGPFYEQNVIAHRLLAESEGSPWRHIPWR
;
A
#
# COMPACT_ATOMS: atom_id res chain seq x y z
N MET A 1 -6.53 -8.60 20.08
CA MET A 1 -7.35 -8.34 18.87
C MET A 1 -6.44 -8.57 17.67
N SER A 2 -6.90 -9.18 16.57
CA SER A 2 -6.02 -9.33 15.39
C SER A 2 -5.85 -7.99 14.65
N VAL A 3 -4.79 -7.84 13.87
CA VAL A 3 -4.58 -6.63 13.04
C VAL A 3 -5.76 -6.42 12.09
N GLU A 4 -6.27 -7.49 11.48
CA GLU A 4 -7.44 -7.39 10.60
C GLU A 4 -8.73 -7.00 11.35
N ALA A 5 -8.94 -7.48 12.57
CA ALA A 5 -10.08 -7.05 13.38
C ALA A 5 -10.01 -5.55 13.69
N ARG A 6 -8.79 -5.04 13.92
CA ARG A 6 -8.56 -3.61 14.09
C ARG A 6 -8.76 -2.84 12.78
N PHE A 7 -8.30 -3.34 11.64
CA PHE A 7 -8.55 -2.73 10.34
C PHE A 7 -10.04 -2.56 10.05
N ARG A 8 -10.87 -3.54 10.43
CA ARG A 8 -12.34 -3.40 10.31
C ARG A 8 -12.88 -2.32 11.25
N ALA A 9 -12.43 -2.30 12.50
CA ALA A 9 -12.83 -1.27 13.45
C ALA A 9 -12.42 0.15 13.01
N ASP A 10 -11.28 0.26 12.30
CA ASP A 10 -10.73 1.52 11.83
C ASP A 10 -11.08 1.85 10.37
N GLY A 11 -11.92 1.04 9.70
CA GLY A 11 -12.44 1.32 8.35
C GLY A 11 -11.48 1.05 7.18
N LEU A 12 -10.40 0.29 7.40
CA LEU A 12 -9.48 -0.14 6.34
C LEU A 12 -9.99 -1.38 5.59
N LEU A 13 -10.88 -2.13 6.22
CA LEU A 13 -11.54 -3.29 5.67
C LEU A 13 -13.04 -3.18 5.92
N GLU A 14 -13.82 -3.66 4.97
CA GLU A 14 -15.25 -3.93 5.15
C GLU A 14 -15.49 -4.88 6.33
N PRO A 15 -16.70 -4.91 6.93
CA PRO A 15 -17.01 -5.74 8.10
C PRO A 15 -16.68 -7.23 7.94
N ASP A 16 -16.79 -7.79 6.74
CA ASP A 16 -16.41 -9.18 6.41
C ASP A 16 -15.12 -9.27 5.58
N GLY A 17 -14.45 -8.13 5.40
CA GLY A 17 -13.21 -8.00 4.65
C GLY A 17 -12.04 -8.73 5.30
N ARG A 18 -11.15 -9.25 4.46
CA ARG A 18 -9.89 -9.89 4.85
C ARG A 18 -8.81 -9.63 3.82
N VAL A 19 -7.57 -9.53 4.28
CA VAL A 19 -6.41 -9.36 3.41
C VAL A 19 -5.99 -10.74 2.90
N ARG A 20 -6.06 -10.95 1.58
CA ARG A 20 -5.75 -12.24 0.95
C ARG A 20 -4.26 -12.50 0.78
N THR A 21 -3.49 -11.43 0.68
CA THR A 21 -2.04 -11.44 0.46
C THR A 21 -1.46 -10.10 0.89
N THR A 22 -0.18 -10.06 1.21
CA THR A 22 0.55 -8.85 1.66
C THR A 22 1.55 -8.33 0.63
N VAL A 23 1.54 -8.87 -0.60
CA VAL A 23 2.52 -8.52 -1.65
C VAL A 23 2.43 -7.06 -2.12
N ALA A 24 1.36 -6.33 -1.79
CA ALA A 24 1.26 -4.90 -2.08
C ALA A 24 2.39 -4.13 -1.38
N TYR A 25 2.77 -4.57 -0.17
CA TYR A 25 3.88 -3.99 0.55
C TYR A 25 5.18 -4.12 -0.23
N ASP A 26 5.46 -5.30 -0.79
CA ASP A 26 6.66 -5.55 -1.58
C ASP A 26 6.67 -4.72 -2.87
N TYR A 27 5.54 -4.58 -3.56
CA TYR A 27 5.43 -3.73 -4.75
C TYR A 27 5.65 -2.25 -4.43
N GLY A 28 5.08 -1.75 -3.33
CA GLY A 28 5.34 -0.39 -2.86
C GLY A 28 6.81 -0.18 -2.45
N ARG A 29 7.46 -1.21 -1.88
CA ARG A 29 8.90 -1.19 -1.59
C ARG A 29 9.76 -1.20 -2.84
N ALA A 30 9.37 -1.95 -3.88
CA ALA A 30 10.05 -1.95 -5.17
C ALA A 30 10.03 -0.55 -5.81
N VAL A 31 8.88 0.14 -5.80
CA VAL A 31 8.76 1.53 -6.27
C VAL A 31 9.68 2.46 -5.48
N ASN A 32 9.70 2.34 -4.15
CA ASN A 32 10.57 3.17 -3.31
C ASN A 32 12.06 2.92 -3.60
N LEU A 33 12.47 1.66 -3.75
CA LEU A 33 13.85 1.30 -4.10
C LEU A 33 14.25 1.85 -5.47
N ALA A 34 13.39 1.77 -6.47
CA ALA A 34 13.64 2.36 -7.79
C ALA A 34 13.84 3.88 -7.70
N ARG A 35 12.99 4.58 -6.93
CA ARG A 35 13.10 6.03 -6.72
C ARG A 35 14.39 6.41 -6.00
N TRP A 36 14.76 5.67 -4.95
CA TRP A 36 16.00 5.92 -4.23
C TRP A 36 17.23 5.59 -5.07
N GLY A 37 17.19 4.49 -5.82
CA GLY A 37 18.25 4.13 -6.77
C GLY A 37 18.49 5.25 -7.78
N LEU A 38 17.42 5.81 -8.34
CA LEU A 38 17.52 6.95 -9.26
C LEU A 38 18.11 8.20 -8.56
N SER A 39 17.59 8.58 -7.39
CA SER A 39 18.09 9.74 -6.64
C SER A 39 19.56 9.62 -6.24
N ALA A 40 20.01 8.40 -5.95
CA ALA A 40 21.39 8.08 -5.62
C ALA A 40 22.27 7.76 -6.85
N ARG A 41 21.72 7.88 -8.08
CA ARG A 41 22.41 7.62 -9.36
C ARG A 41 22.90 6.18 -9.55
N TYR A 42 22.22 5.22 -8.92
CA TYR A 42 22.47 3.79 -9.09
C TYR A 42 21.76 3.17 -10.30
N CYS A 43 20.84 3.89 -10.94
CA CYS A 43 20.21 3.48 -12.19
C CYS A 43 19.89 4.69 -13.07
N ALA A 44 19.67 4.45 -14.36
CA ALA A 44 19.20 5.45 -15.30
C ALA A 44 17.70 5.73 -15.11
N PRO A 45 17.20 6.93 -15.50
CA PRO A 45 15.78 7.27 -15.40
C PRO A 45 14.84 6.24 -16.04
N ALA A 46 15.20 5.71 -17.22
CA ALA A 46 14.39 4.72 -17.94
C ALA A 46 14.29 3.38 -17.19
N GLU A 47 15.35 2.95 -16.50
CA GLU A 47 15.36 1.72 -15.70
C GLU A 47 14.46 1.86 -14.47
N ALA A 48 14.53 3.02 -13.80
CA ALA A 48 13.65 3.33 -12.67
C ALA A 48 12.18 3.37 -13.10
N GLU A 49 11.89 4.01 -14.23
CA GLU A 49 10.53 4.07 -14.80
C GLU A 49 10.00 2.67 -15.12
N GLN A 50 10.79 1.82 -15.80
CA GLN A 50 10.40 0.44 -16.09
C GLN A 50 10.10 -0.36 -14.82
N ALA A 51 10.94 -0.24 -13.79
CA ALA A 51 10.73 -0.93 -12.52
C ALA A 51 9.42 -0.47 -11.83
N ILE A 52 9.12 0.83 -11.87
CA ILE A 52 7.90 1.39 -11.29
C ILE A 52 6.66 0.93 -12.07
N VAL A 53 6.70 0.98 -13.40
CA VAL A 53 5.59 0.52 -14.25
C VAL A 53 5.35 -0.98 -14.05
N TYR A 54 6.41 -1.78 -13.94
CA TYR A 54 6.30 -3.22 -13.70
C TYR A 54 5.67 -3.53 -12.34
N ALA A 55 6.12 -2.88 -11.26
CA ALA A 55 5.50 -3.01 -9.94
C ALA A 55 4.03 -2.55 -9.94
N GLY A 56 3.71 -1.51 -10.71
CA GLY A 56 2.33 -1.07 -10.94
C GLY A 56 1.48 -2.13 -11.64
N ALA A 57 1.99 -2.77 -12.69
CA ALA A 57 1.29 -3.85 -13.39
C ALA A 57 1.04 -5.07 -12.48
N LEU A 58 2.03 -5.45 -11.67
CA LEU A 58 1.86 -6.52 -10.68
C LEU A 58 0.80 -6.16 -9.64
N SER A 59 0.79 -4.92 -9.16
CA SER A 59 -0.24 -4.44 -8.22
C SER A 59 -1.63 -4.55 -8.84
N LYS A 60 -1.81 -4.07 -10.08
CA LYS A 60 -3.09 -4.15 -10.81
C LYS A 60 -3.57 -5.59 -11.01
N SER A 61 -2.64 -6.53 -11.24
CA SER A 61 -2.99 -7.95 -11.40
C SER A 61 -3.41 -8.62 -10.09
N ALA A 62 -2.90 -8.15 -8.95
CA ALA A 62 -3.09 -8.77 -7.65
C ALA A 62 -4.31 -8.24 -6.88
N TYR A 63 -4.78 -7.02 -7.18
CA TYR A 63 -5.85 -6.35 -6.44
C TYR A 63 -6.91 -5.76 -7.37
N ARG A 64 -8.09 -5.50 -6.83
CA ARG A 64 -9.26 -5.04 -7.60
C ARG A 64 -9.66 -3.59 -7.31
N SER A 65 -9.09 -2.99 -6.27
CA SER A 65 -9.33 -1.59 -5.92
C SER A 65 -8.14 -1.00 -5.17
N TRP A 66 -8.14 0.33 -5.05
CA TRP A 66 -7.16 1.06 -4.25
C TRP A 66 -7.23 0.67 -2.77
N GLU A 67 -8.42 0.48 -2.24
CA GLU A 67 -8.68 0.10 -0.84
C GLU A 67 -8.12 -1.30 -0.55
N GLU A 68 -8.35 -2.26 -1.45
CA GLU A 68 -7.80 -3.61 -1.32
C GLU A 68 -6.26 -3.61 -1.34
N PHE A 69 -5.67 -2.86 -2.28
CA PHE A 69 -4.22 -2.68 -2.33
C PHE A 69 -3.67 -2.04 -1.05
N SER A 70 -4.35 -1.00 -0.55
CA SER A 70 -3.93 -0.26 0.63
C SER A 70 -4.00 -1.09 1.90
N ALA A 71 -5.09 -1.85 2.10
CA ALA A 71 -5.22 -2.75 3.25
C ALA A 71 -4.13 -3.84 3.22
N SER A 72 -3.83 -4.38 2.04
CA SER A 72 -2.71 -5.32 1.86
C SER A 72 -1.36 -4.70 2.19
N TYR A 73 -1.09 -3.48 1.70
CA TYR A 73 0.14 -2.76 1.97
C TYR A 73 0.31 -2.47 3.47
N ALA A 74 -0.77 -2.02 4.11
CA ALA A 74 -0.81 -1.71 5.53
C ALA A 74 -0.52 -2.96 6.37
N LEU A 75 -1.17 -4.09 6.06
CA LEU A 75 -0.92 -5.34 6.78
C LEU A 75 0.53 -5.82 6.59
N GLY A 76 1.04 -5.81 5.35
CA GLY A 76 2.43 -6.21 5.07
C GLY A 76 3.45 -5.34 5.81
N ARG A 77 3.20 -4.04 5.91
CA ARG A 77 4.06 -3.10 6.65
C ARG A 77 4.02 -3.35 8.15
N VAL A 78 2.83 -3.57 8.72
CA VAL A 78 2.65 -3.87 10.14
C VAL A 78 3.33 -5.19 10.49
N LEU A 79 3.08 -6.27 9.74
CA LEU A 79 3.73 -7.57 9.99
C LEU A 79 5.27 -7.53 9.94
N ARG A 80 5.84 -6.59 9.18
CA ARG A 80 7.29 -6.46 9.03
C ARG A 80 7.96 -5.62 10.11
N PHE A 81 7.24 -4.69 10.73
CA PHE A 81 7.85 -3.68 11.60
C PHE A 81 7.16 -3.50 12.95
N ASP A 82 5.87 -3.73 13.04
CA ASP A 82 5.15 -3.76 14.31
C ASP A 82 5.22 -5.20 14.82
N GLY A 83 5.76 -5.38 16.03
CA GLY A 83 5.61 -6.61 16.79
C GLY A 83 4.15 -6.79 17.25
N GLU A 84 3.94 -6.99 18.56
CA GLU A 84 2.58 -7.16 19.13
C GLU A 84 1.86 -5.85 19.46
N SER A 85 2.47 -4.68 19.17
CA SER A 85 1.92 -3.36 19.48
C SER A 85 1.56 -2.60 18.22
N TYR A 86 0.34 -2.03 18.16
CA TYR A 86 -0.10 -1.14 17.11
C TYR A 86 0.65 0.19 17.18
N GLY A 87 1.81 0.24 16.53
CA GLY A 87 2.75 1.34 16.63
C GLY A 87 2.48 2.48 15.64
N PRO A 88 3.44 3.41 15.50
CA PRO A 88 3.30 4.54 14.58
C PRO A 88 3.13 4.10 13.12
N PHE A 89 3.59 2.91 12.74
CA PHE A 89 3.41 2.36 11.39
C PHE A 89 1.95 2.02 11.12
N TYR A 90 1.26 1.43 12.10
CA TYR A 90 -0.17 1.20 12.04
C TYR A 90 -0.95 2.52 11.86
N GLU A 91 -0.74 3.48 12.76
CA GLU A 91 -1.46 4.76 12.75
C GLU A 91 -1.26 5.52 11.45
N GLN A 92 -0.02 5.60 10.95
CA GLN A 92 0.29 6.24 9.67
C GLN A 92 -0.43 5.57 8.50
N ASN A 93 -0.49 4.24 8.47
CA ASN A 93 -1.19 3.52 7.41
C ASN A 93 -2.70 3.79 7.46
N VAL A 94 -3.29 3.83 8.66
CA VAL A 94 -4.72 4.13 8.82
C VAL A 94 -5.05 5.54 8.34
N ILE A 95 -4.24 6.52 8.76
CA ILE A 95 -4.40 7.91 8.33
C ILE A 95 -4.26 8.02 6.81
N ALA A 96 -3.21 7.42 6.24
CA ALA A 96 -2.99 7.47 4.80
C ALA A 96 -4.13 6.81 4.01
N HIS A 97 -4.62 5.65 4.48
CA HIS A 97 -5.74 4.95 3.85
C HIS A 97 -6.99 5.83 3.80
N ARG A 98 -7.40 6.40 4.95
CA ARG A 98 -8.59 7.26 5.02
C ARG A 98 -8.45 8.51 4.17
N LEU A 99 -7.30 9.20 4.24
CA LEU A 99 -7.05 10.40 3.43
C LEU A 99 -7.16 10.09 1.93
N LEU A 100 -6.62 8.95 1.49
CA LEU A 100 -6.66 8.56 0.09
C LEU A 100 -8.02 7.98 -0.32
N ALA A 101 -8.78 7.33 0.56
CA ALA A 101 -10.11 6.84 0.22
C ALA A 101 -11.17 7.95 0.20
N GLU A 102 -11.10 8.88 1.14
CA GLU A 102 -12.23 9.78 1.45
C GLU A 102 -12.03 11.20 0.91
N SER A 103 -10.80 11.72 0.89
CA SER A 103 -10.54 13.12 0.54
C SER A 103 -10.97 13.46 -0.89
N GLU A 104 -11.64 14.61 -1.05
CA GLU A 104 -12.09 15.10 -2.37
C GLU A 104 -10.92 15.32 -3.35
N GLY A 105 -9.76 15.75 -2.84
CA GLY A 105 -8.54 15.91 -3.62
C GLY A 105 -7.75 14.62 -3.84
N SER A 106 -8.26 13.47 -3.40
CA SER A 106 -7.49 12.22 -3.44
C SER A 106 -7.31 11.71 -4.87
N PRO A 107 -6.08 11.31 -5.27
CA PRO A 107 -5.85 10.67 -6.56
C PRO A 107 -6.67 9.40 -6.75
N TRP A 108 -7.03 8.65 -5.69
CA TRP A 108 -7.82 7.42 -5.84
C TRP A 108 -9.26 7.67 -6.32
N ARG A 109 -9.78 8.87 -6.10
CA ARG A 109 -11.10 9.29 -6.61
C ARG A 109 -11.04 9.74 -8.07
N HIS A 110 -9.88 10.23 -8.52
CA HIS A 110 -9.69 10.80 -9.87
C HIS A 110 -8.98 9.83 -10.84
N ILE A 111 -8.28 8.82 -10.31
CA ILE A 111 -7.58 7.80 -11.09
C ILE A 111 -8.23 6.45 -10.80
N PRO A 112 -9.01 5.89 -11.75
CA PRO A 112 -9.66 4.62 -11.52
C PRO A 112 -8.64 3.48 -11.42
N TRP A 113 -8.93 2.47 -10.61
CA TRP A 113 -8.18 1.22 -10.61
C TRP A 113 -8.49 0.45 -11.91
N ARG A 114 -7.58 0.51 -12.89
CA ARG A 114 -7.67 -0.14 -14.20
C ARG A 114 -6.31 -0.65 -14.63
#